data_AF-A0AAX1D9P7-F1
#
_entry.id   AF-A0AAX1D9P7-F1
#
_cell.length_a   1.000
_cell.length_b   1.000
_cell.length_c   1.000
_cell.angle_alpha   90.00
_cell.angle_beta   90.00
_cell.angle_gamma   90.00
#
_symmetry.space_group_name_H-M   'P 1'
#
loop_
_entity.id
_entity.type
_entity.pdbx_description
1 polymer ?
#
loop_
_entity_poly.entity_id
_entity_poly.type
_entity_poly.pdbx_seq_one_letter_code
_entity_poly.pdbx_strand_id
1 'polypeptide(L)' 'MTTINVKAAPGLRVPREDNGRKYITDDKETPVEKTAYYLRRLADGDLVEINPAPAGEQAPPADAPAARTAKKGA' A
#
# COMPACT_ATOMS: atom_id res chain seq x y z
N MET A 1 20.70 4.23 -0.54
CA MET A 1 19.27 4.21 -0.24
C MET A 1 18.80 2.78 -0.41
N THR A 2 18.03 2.24 0.53
CA THR A 2 17.48 0.88 0.45
C THR A 2 16.13 0.95 -0.26
N THR A 3 15.84 0.08 -1.21
CA THR A 3 14.57 0.03 -1.95
C THR A 3 13.78 -1.19 -1.49
N ILE A 4 12.47 -1.02 -1.29
CA ILE A 4 11.52 -2.07 -0.96
C ILE A 4 10.44 -2.15 -2.05
N ASN A 5 9.97 -3.35 -2.35
CA ASN A 5 8.82 -3.54 -3.24
C ASN A 5 7.56 -3.57 -2.40
N VAL A 6 6.56 -2.77 -2.77
CA VAL A 6 5.30 -2.67 -2.04
C VAL A 6 4.13 -2.67 -3.01
N LYS A 7 2.97 -3.13 -2.53
CA LYS A 7 1.67 -2.92 -3.18
C LYS A 7 0.69 -2.30 -2.18
N ALA A 8 -0.37 -1.66 -2.66
CA ALA A 8 -1.41 -1.20 -1.76
C ALA A 8 -2.26 -2.35 -1.22
N ALA A 9 -2.91 -2.10 -0.09
CA ALA A 9 -3.99 -2.95 0.39
C ALA A 9 -5.11 -3.04 -0.67
N PRO A 10 -5.85 -4.18 -0.73
CA PRO A 10 -6.87 -4.39 -1.75
C PRO A 10 -7.91 -3.26 -1.80
N GLY A 11 -8.13 -2.69 -2.98
CA GLY A 11 -9.08 -1.58 -3.16
C GLY A 11 -8.64 -0.23 -2.60
N LEU A 12 -7.40 -0.10 -2.08
CA LEU A 12 -6.82 1.16 -1.61
C LEU A 12 -5.85 1.74 -2.65
N ARG A 13 -5.71 3.06 -2.65
CA ARG A 13 -4.73 3.79 -3.46
C ARG A 13 -3.88 4.68 -2.56
N VAL A 14 -2.60 4.36 -2.43
CA VAL A 14 -1.68 5.10 -1.57
C VAL A 14 -0.87 6.09 -2.42
N PRO A 15 -0.92 7.40 -2.13
CA PRO A 15 -0.10 8.39 -2.84
C PRO A 15 1.40 8.09 -2.71
N ARG A 16 2.17 8.37 -3.75
CA ARG A 16 3.64 8.27 -3.66
C ARG A 16 4.24 9.50 -3.00
N GLU A 17 5.27 9.29 -2.19
CA GLU A 17 6.03 10.36 -1.53
C GLU A 17 6.71 11.28 -2.55
N ASP A 18 7.28 10.71 -3.63
CA ASP A 18 7.96 11.46 -4.69
C ASP A 18 6.99 12.31 -5.53
N ASN A 19 5.75 11.84 -5.68
CA ASN A 19 4.75 12.51 -6.49
C ASN A 19 3.33 12.11 -6.05
N GLY A 20 2.68 12.98 -5.29
CA GLY A 20 1.32 12.73 -4.77
C GLY A 20 0.22 12.61 -5.84
N ARG A 21 0.52 12.89 -7.12
CA ARG A 21 -0.40 12.61 -8.24
C ARG A 21 -0.29 11.17 -8.76
N LYS A 22 0.75 10.43 -8.35
CA LYS A 22 0.94 9.02 -8.64
C LYS A 22 0.55 8.20 -7.42
N TYR A 23 -0.02 7.02 -7.68
CA TYR A 23 -0.53 6.13 -6.65
C TYR A 23 0.09 4.75 -6.79
N ILE A 24 0.32 4.12 -5.65
CA ILE A 24 0.56 2.68 -5.53
C ILE A 24 -0.82 2.05 -5.34
N THR A 25 -1.12 1.05 -6.17
CA THR A 25 -2.37 0.27 -6.11
C THR A 25 -2.05 -1.18 -5.77
N ASP A 26 -3.08 -1.97 -5.51
CA ASP A 26 -2.99 -3.41 -5.26
C ASP A 26 -2.73 -4.21 -6.54
N ASP A 27 -2.99 -3.63 -7.71
CA ASP A 27 -2.77 -4.26 -9.02
C ASP A 27 -1.28 -4.49 -9.35
N LYS A 28 -0.40 -3.59 -8.87
CA LYS A 28 0.99 -3.56 -9.33
C LYS A 28 1.97 -3.32 -8.19
N GLU A 29 2.92 -4.25 -8.07
CA GLU A 29 4.11 -4.06 -7.23
C GLU A 29 4.93 -2.85 -7.70
N THR A 30 5.26 -1.99 -6.76
CA THR A 30 5.98 -0.75 -7.02
C THR A 30 7.24 -0.70 -6.15
N PRO A 31 8.43 -0.61 -6.76
CA PRO A 31 9.67 -0.37 -6.02
C PRO A 31 9.66 1.08 -5.50
N VAL A 32 9.89 1.24 -4.20
CA VAL A 32 9.99 2.53 -3.52
C VAL A 32 11.18 2.57 -2.59
N GLU A 33 11.73 3.75 -2.35
CA GLU A 33 12.78 3.91 -1.35
C GLU A 33 12.22 3.67 0.06
N LYS A 34 13.03 3.05 0.91
CA LYS A 34 12.69 2.76 2.31
C LYS A 34 12.78 4.05 3.14
N THR A 35 11.78 4.89 3.00
CA THR A 35 11.63 6.14 3.74
C THR A 35 10.68 5.96 4.92
N ALA A 36 10.68 6.94 5.84
CA ALA A 36 9.74 6.95 6.96
C ALA A 36 8.27 6.97 6.49
N TYR A 37 7.98 7.57 5.33
CA TYR A 37 6.65 7.61 4.75
C TYR A 37 6.12 6.20 4.45
N TYR A 38 6.87 5.41 3.69
CA TYR A 38 6.43 4.06 3.29
C TYR A 38 6.43 3.08 4.46
N LEU A 39 7.36 3.22 5.41
CA LEU A 39 7.37 2.41 6.64
C LEU A 39 6.12 2.65 7.50
N ARG A 40 5.66 3.89 7.61
CA ARG A 40 4.41 4.20 8.30
C ARG A 40 3.20 3.58 7.60
N ARG A 41 3.13 3.68 6.26
CA ARG A 41 2.06 3.07 5.47
C ARG A 41 2.03 1.54 5.58
N LEU A 42 3.19 0.90 5.70
CA LEU A 42 3.29 -0.53 6.00
C LEU A 42 2.77 -0.84 7.42
N ALA A 43 3.14 -0.03 8.41
CA ALA A 43 2.67 -0.19 9.80
C ALA A 43 1.16 0.06 9.96
N ASP A 44 0.60 1.01 9.20
CA ASP A 44 -0.82 1.32 9.17
C ASP A 44 -1.63 0.25 8.39
N GLY A 45 -0.96 -0.64 7.65
CA GLY A 45 -1.59 -1.67 6.81
C GLY A 45 -2.08 -1.16 5.44
N ASP A 46 -1.79 0.09 5.09
CA ASP A 46 -2.12 0.68 3.79
C ASP A 46 -1.28 0.08 2.65
N LEU A 47 -0.05 -0.30 2.95
CA LEU A 47 0.88 -0.97 2.03
C LEU A 47 1.22 -2.37 2.55
N VAL A 48 1.56 -3.25 1.62
CA VAL A 48 2.06 -4.60 1.88
C VAL A 48 3.41 -4.74 1.18
N GLU A 49 4.44 -5.13 1.94
CA GLU A 49 5.78 -5.39 1.41
C GLU A 49 5.78 -6.71 0.63
N ILE A 50 6.26 -6.67 -0.61
CA ILE A 50 6.41 -7.82 -1.51
C ILE A 50 7.89 -8.19 -1.53
N ASN A 51 8.26 -9.12 -0.67
CA ASN A 51 9.62 -9.67 -0.67
C ASN A 51 9.66 -10.87 -1.64
N PRO A 52 10.58 -10.94 -2.63
CA PRO A 52 10.69 -12.12 -3.48
C PRO A 52 11.37 -13.27 -2.70
N ALA A 53 10.60 -14.03 -1.91
CA ALA A 53 10.99 -15.34 -1.36
C ALA A 53 9.72 -16.16 -1.01
N PRO A 54 9.78 -17.52 -1.06
CA PRO A 54 8.73 -18.35 -1.65
C PRO A 54 7.46 -18.44 -0.79
N ALA A 55 6.32 -18.44 -1.48
CA ALA A 55 4.96 -18.82 -1.07
C ALA A 55 4.73 -19.21 0.40
N GLY A 56 3.85 -18.46 1.06
CA GLY A 56 3.34 -18.71 2.40
C GLY A 56 3.81 -17.61 3.34
N GLU A 57 3.16 -16.46 3.37
CA GLU A 57 2.00 -16.27 4.24
C GLU A 57 1.28 -15.01 3.74
N GLN A 58 0.34 -15.18 2.80
CA GLN A 58 -0.67 -14.15 2.58
C GLN A 58 -1.61 -14.23 3.79
N ALA A 59 -1.33 -13.45 4.83
CA ALA A 59 -2.26 -13.28 5.93
C ALA A 59 -3.62 -12.84 5.32
N PRO A 60 -4.72 -13.58 5.59
CA PRO A 60 -6.02 -13.23 5.07
C PRO A 60 -6.44 -11.87 5.63
N PRO A 61 -7.18 -11.05 4.86
CA PRO A 61 -7.64 -9.76 5.33
C PRO A 61 -8.59 -10.00 6.51
N ALA A 62 -8.13 -9.67 7.70
CA ALA A 62 -8.96 -9.62 8.89
C ALA A 62 -9.93 -8.45 8.71
N ASP A 63 -11.18 -8.83 8.45
CA ASP A 63 -12.42 -8.09 8.65
C ASP A 63 -12.29 -6.97 9.71
N ALA A 64 -12.38 -5.71 9.30
CA ALA A 64 -12.91 -4.64 10.15
C ALA A 64 -13.39 -3.43 9.30
N PRO A 65 -14.60 -2.90 9.58
CA PRO A 65 -15.31 -1.93 8.73
C PRO A 65 -15.06 -0.47 9.17
N ALA A 66 -15.67 0.47 8.41
CA ALA A 66 -15.81 1.91 8.66
C ALA A 66 -14.70 2.81 8.04
N ALA A 67 -14.90 3.28 6.81
CA ALA A 67 -15.64 4.51 6.48
C ALA A 67 -14.86 5.82 6.68
N ARG A 68 -14.54 6.50 5.56
CA ARG A 68 -14.75 7.94 5.36
C ARG A 68 -14.70 8.34 3.88
N THR A 69 -15.90 8.29 3.28
CA THR A 69 -16.49 9.35 2.45
C THR A 69 -15.90 9.62 1.06
N ALA A 70 -16.39 8.86 0.08
CA ALA A 70 -16.78 9.44 -1.20
C ALA A 70 -18.03 10.33 -1.01
N LYS A 71 -17.99 11.56 -1.50
CA LYS A 71 -19.17 12.41 -1.76
C LYS A 71 -18.99 12.95 -3.18
N LYS A 72 -19.61 12.30 -4.17
CA LYS A 72 -20.88 12.68 -4.85
C LYS A 72 -20.67 13.95 -5.69
N GLY A 73 -20.76 13.99 -7.02
CA GLY A 73 -21.79 13.42 -7.88
C GLY A 73 -22.92 14.45 -8.07
N ALA A 74 -22.84 15.27 -9.11
CA ALA A 74 -23.92 15.95 -9.85
C ALA A 74 -23.29 16.98 -10.80
#